data_AF-A0ABC8JKJ5-F1
#
_entry.id   AF-A0ABC8JKJ5-F1
#
_cell.length_a   1.000
_cell.length_b   1.000
_cell.length_c   1.000
_cell.angle_alpha   90.00
_cell.angle_beta   90.00
_cell.angle_gamma   90.00
#
_symmetry.space_group_name_H-M   'P 1'
#
loop_
_entity.id
_entity.type
_entity.pdbx_description
1 polymer ?
#
loop_
_entity_poly.entity_id
_entity_poly.type
_entity_poly.pdbx_seq_one_letter_code
_entity_poly.pdbx_strand_id
1 'polypeptide(L)'
;MAEESHVLEINLISAQGLKEPTGKLRRLQTYASVWVDSSDKLRTRIDRIGAENPIWNDKFVFEVSSEFLSSETSGVSIEIYAVGYLRDHLIGTVRFLVSNFLPTAAEKVPSLVALQIRRPSGKFHGVLNLAAMVIDASELPPGFFKSVREKEAESRRRSRRMKKSRSAVVLSENGLADDGGGSSKENSLSGSVNFSDDGTDSTASSPMPSPLRDWNAVRNTAGKKNHVRWSSDGGGMMCCFLMKSSGMLPPRKETMDG
;
A
#
# COMPACT_ATOMS: atom_id res chain seq x y z
N MET A 1 -26.79 -19.41 -24.85
CA MET A 1 -26.46 -20.06 -23.57
C MET A 1 -26.09 -18.94 -22.60
N ALA A 2 -26.57 -18.97 -21.36
CA ALA A 2 -26.09 -18.01 -20.38
C ALA A 2 -24.61 -18.29 -20.14
N GLU A 3 -23.75 -17.31 -20.37
CA GLU A 3 -22.34 -17.37 -20.00
C GLU A 3 -22.30 -17.60 -18.48
N GLU A 4 -21.83 -18.76 -18.05
CA GLU A 4 -21.60 -19.04 -16.65
C GLU A 4 -20.45 -18.15 -16.17
N SER A 5 -20.79 -17.10 -15.41
CA SER A 5 -19.81 -16.20 -14.84
C SER A 5 -19.38 -16.66 -13.45
N HIS A 6 -18.11 -16.49 -13.18
CA HIS A 6 -17.48 -16.87 -11.94
C HIS A 6 -16.76 -15.66 -11.35
N VAL A 7 -16.47 -15.75 -10.06
CA VAL A 7 -15.84 -14.69 -9.30
C VAL A 7 -14.53 -15.22 -8.76
N LEU A 8 -13.42 -14.64 -9.21
CA LEU A 8 -12.11 -14.92 -8.67
C LEU A 8 -11.81 -13.90 -7.57
N GLU A 9 -11.84 -14.35 -6.32
CA GLU A 9 -11.45 -13.56 -5.16
C GLU A 9 -9.96 -13.77 -4.86
N ILE A 10 -9.19 -12.67 -4.81
CA ILE A 10 -7.77 -12.67 -4.45
C ILE A 10 -7.56 -11.77 -3.23
N ASN A 11 -7.05 -12.34 -2.14
CA ASN A 11 -6.58 -11.57 -0.99
C ASN A 11 -5.06 -11.45 -1.02
N LEU A 12 -4.54 -10.25 -1.26
CA LEU A 12 -3.12 -9.99 -1.28
C LEU A 12 -2.63 -9.63 0.12
N ILE A 13 -2.07 -10.61 0.82
CA ILE A 13 -1.82 -10.52 2.27
C ILE A 13 -0.54 -9.74 2.55
N SER A 14 0.60 -10.25 2.10
CA SER A 14 1.91 -9.71 2.47
C SER A 14 3.00 -10.14 1.49
N ALA A 15 4.14 -9.47 1.56
CA ALA A 15 5.37 -9.96 0.95
C ALA A 15 6.50 -10.00 2.00
N GLN A 16 7.54 -10.77 1.71
CA GLN A 16 8.70 -10.94 2.58
C GLN A 16 9.98 -10.87 1.78
N GLY A 17 11.03 -10.29 2.38
CA GLY A 17 12.35 -10.21 1.78
C GLY A 17 12.38 -9.39 0.49
N LEU A 18 11.62 -8.31 0.40
CA LEU A 18 11.74 -7.36 -0.70
C LEU A 18 13.05 -6.59 -0.57
N LYS A 19 13.80 -6.48 -1.68
CA LYS A 19 15.01 -5.65 -1.72
C LYS A 19 14.74 -4.33 -2.43
N GLU A 20 15.29 -3.27 -1.86
CA GLU A 20 15.29 -1.97 -2.51
C GLU A 20 16.08 -2.02 -3.82
N PRO A 21 15.56 -1.45 -4.92
CA PRO A 21 16.27 -1.38 -6.19
C PRO A 21 17.59 -0.59 -6.14
N THR A 22 17.72 0.33 -5.18
CA THR A 22 18.88 1.22 -4.99
C THR A 22 18.95 1.55 -3.51
N GLY A 23 20.10 1.38 -2.85
CA GLY A 23 20.30 1.55 -1.39
C GLY A 23 20.07 2.98 -0.90
N LYS A 24 18.82 3.45 -0.96
CA LYS A 24 18.40 4.77 -0.54
C LYS A 24 18.21 4.73 0.98
N LEU A 25 18.63 5.79 1.67
CA LEU A 25 18.51 5.88 3.13
C LEU A 25 17.05 6.07 3.62
N ARG A 26 16.03 5.85 2.78
CA ARG A 26 14.64 6.10 3.14
C ARG A 26 13.91 4.78 3.28
N ARG A 27 13.06 4.69 4.30
CA ARG A 27 12.23 3.51 4.54
C ARG A 27 11.43 3.15 3.28
N LEU A 28 11.61 1.92 2.80
CA LEU A 28 10.85 1.33 1.71
C LEU A 28 9.34 1.42 1.99
N GLN A 29 8.60 1.98 1.04
CA GLN A 29 7.14 1.99 1.04
C GLN A 29 6.68 1.28 -0.22
N THR A 30 5.72 0.37 -0.11
CA THR A 30 5.35 -0.50 -1.22
C THR A 30 3.86 -0.60 -1.41
N TYR A 31 3.47 -0.82 -2.65
CA TYR A 31 2.12 -1.25 -3.02
C TYR A 31 2.24 -2.30 -4.12
N ALA A 32 1.18 -3.07 -4.33
CA ALA A 32 1.07 -4.01 -5.42
C ALA A 32 -0.03 -3.59 -6.38
N SER A 33 0.14 -3.91 -7.66
CA SER A 33 -0.89 -3.86 -8.67
C SER A 33 -1.21 -5.28 -9.10
N VAL A 34 -2.50 -5.61 -9.22
CA VAL A 34 -3.00 -6.94 -9.55
C VAL A 34 -4.03 -6.85 -10.65
N TRP A 35 -4.02 -7.80 -11.58
CA TRP A 35 -4.98 -7.87 -12.67
C TRP A 35 -5.10 -9.26 -13.28
N VAL A 36 -6.26 -9.49 -13.89
CA VAL A 36 -6.53 -10.61 -14.81
C VAL A 36 -6.38 -10.13 -16.25
N ASP A 37 -7.04 -9.03 -16.60
CA ASP A 37 -6.81 -8.29 -17.85
C ASP A 37 -5.93 -7.05 -17.56
N SER A 38 -4.87 -6.89 -18.35
CA SER A 38 -3.97 -5.73 -18.29
C SER A 38 -4.64 -4.37 -18.45
N SER A 39 -5.84 -4.32 -19.02
CA SER A 39 -6.66 -3.11 -19.16
C SER A 39 -7.22 -2.63 -17.80
N ASP A 40 -7.49 -3.57 -16.88
CA ASP A 40 -8.18 -3.34 -15.61
C ASP A 40 -7.29 -3.66 -14.40
N LYS A 41 -6.27 -2.82 -14.21
CA LYS A 41 -5.37 -2.92 -13.06
C LYS A 41 -5.98 -2.39 -11.77
N LEU A 42 -6.02 -3.23 -10.75
CA LEU A 42 -6.32 -2.85 -9.37
C LEU A 42 -5.03 -2.65 -8.57
N ARG A 43 -5.11 -1.92 -7.46
CA ARG A 43 -3.95 -1.58 -6.62
C ARG A 43 -4.26 -1.69 -5.15
N THR A 44 -3.28 -2.16 -4.37
CA THR A 44 -3.35 -2.16 -2.91
C THR A 44 -3.17 -0.75 -2.34
N ARG A 45 -3.40 -0.64 -1.03
CA ARG A 45 -2.92 0.51 -0.26
C ARG A 45 -1.39 0.49 -0.21
N ILE A 46 -0.81 1.68 -0.01
CA ILE A 46 0.62 1.78 0.23
C ILE A 46 0.88 1.34 1.68
N ASP A 47 1.63 0.25 1.84
CA ASP A 47 2.25 -0.03 3.12
C ASP A 47 3.44 0.90 3.31
N ARG A 48 3.41 1.64 4.42
CA ARG A 48 4.44 2.62 4.75
C ARG A 48 5.38 2.11 5.81
N ILE A 49 5.08 1.00 6.48
CA ILE A 49 5.73 0.59 7.73
C ILE A 49 6.56 -0.67 7.54
N GLY A 50 6.03 -1.69 6.87
CA GLY A 50 6.62 -3.03 6.79
C GLY A 50 7.92 -3.13 5.99
N ALA A 51 8.27 -2.10 5.22
CA ALA A 51 9.52 -2.00 4.47
C ALA A 51 9.78 -3.23 3.57
N GLU A 52 10.78 -4.04 3.90
CA GLU A 52 11.11 -5.29 3.17
C GLU A 52 10.04 -6.37 3.34
N ASN A 53 9.17 -6.26 4.36
CA ASN A 53 8.14 -7.22 4.70
C ASN A 53 6.76 -6.54 4.79
N PRO A 54 6.22 -6.01 3.67
CA PRO A 54 4.99 -5.25 3.70
C PRO A 54 3.77 -6.13 3.97
N ILE A 55 2.77 -5.53 4.60
CA ILE A 55 1.45 -6.14 4.83
C ILE A 55 0.39 -5.22 4.21
N TRP A 56 -0.28 -5.70 3.17
CA TRP A 56 -1.35 -4.97 2.49
C TRP A 56 -2.72 -5.47 2.98
N ASN A 57 -2.94 -6.78 2.91
CA ASN A 57 -4.18 -7.45 3.25
C ASN A 57 -5.40 -6.80 2.56
N ASP A 58 -5.24 -6.50 1.26
CA ASP A 58 -6.27 -5.95 0.41
C ASP A 58 -6.90 -7.07 -0.41
N LYS A 59 -8.24 -7.10 -0.46
CA LYS A 59 -9.04 -8.07 -1.21
C LYS A 59 -9.46 -7.50 -2.56
N PHE A 60 -9.36 -8.31 -3.60
CA PHE A 60 -9.72 -8.02 -4.98
C PHE A 60 -10.67 -9.08 -5.50
N VAL A 61 -11.54 -8.67 -6.41
CA VAL A 61 -12.60 -9.50 -6.96
C VAL A 61 -12.61 -9.28 -8.46
N PHE A 62 -12.50 -10.36 -9.23
CA PHE A 62 -12.54 -10.32 -10.68
C PHE A 62 -13.69 -11.19 -11.19
N GLU A 63 -14.48 -10.63 -12.10
CA GLU A 63 -15.44 -11.41 -12.89
C GLU A 63 -14.68 -12.15 -13.98
N VAL A 64 -14.85 -13.47 -14.07
CA VAL A 64 -14.14 -14.33 -15.01
C VAL A 64 -15.10 -15.34 -15.63
N SER A 65 -14.86 -15.74 -16.87
CA SER A 65 -15.65 -16.77 -17.55
C SER A 65 -15.20 -18.18 -17.18
N SER A 66 -16.07 -19.18 -17.41
CA SER A 66 -15.69 -20.59 -17.31
C SER A 66 -14.50 -20.96 -18.22
N GLU A 67 -14.40 -20.33 -19.41
CA GLU A 67 -13.24 -20.49 -20.31
C GLU A 67 -11.94 -20.00 -19.69
N PHE A 68 -12.00 -18.86 -18.97
CA PHE A 68 -10.83 -18.35 -18.27
C PHE A 68 -10.36 -19.32 -17.18
N LEU A 69 -11.27 -19.92 -16.42
CA LEU A 69 -10.94 -20.86 -15.35
C LEU A 69 -10.39 -22.21 -15.87
N SER A 70 -10.88 -22.67 -17.01
CA SER A 70 -10.50 -23.95 -17.63
C SER A 70 -9.21 -23.87 -18.47
N SER A 71 -8.80 -22.67 -18.88
CA SER A 71 -7.57 -22.47 -19.64
C SER A 71 -6.32 -22.68 -18.81
N GLU A 72 -5.40 -23.51 -19.32
CA GLU A 72 -4.10 -23.79 -18.69
C GLU A 72 -3.17 -22.57 -18.66
N THR A 73 -3.44 -21.55 -19.48
CA THR A 73 -2.59 -20.36 -19.61
C THR A 73 -3.16 -19.14 -18.91
N SER A 74 -4.42 -19.18 -18.48
CA SER A 74 -5.07 -18.11 -17.74
C SER A 74 -4.41 -17.94 -16.38
N GLY A 75 -4.21 -16.68 -15.98
CA GLY A 75 -3.50 -16.40 -14.74
C GLY A 75 -3.70 -14.98 -14.27
N VAL A 76 -3.44 -14.79 -12.98
CA VAL A 76 -3.44 -13.47 -12.35
C VAL A 76 -2.00 -12.97 -12.32
N SER A 77 -1.83 -11.71 -12.70
CA SER A 77 -0.54 -11.03 -12.74
C SER A 77 -0.47 -9.98 -11.65
N ILE A 78 0.69 -9.90 -11.00
CA ILE A 78 0.95 -9.01 -9.89
C ILE A 78 2.30 -8.33 -10.10
N GLU A 79 2.34 -7.01 -9.95
CA GLU A 79 3.54 -6.19 -9.92
C GLU A 79 3.66 -5.52 -8.55
N ILE A 80 4.84 -5.58 -7.94
CA ILE A 80 5.12 -4.93 -6.66
C ILE A 80 6.02 -3.73 -6.90
N TYR A 81 5.60 -2.57 -6.42
CA TYR A 81 6.27 -1.30 -6.63
C TYR A 81 6.78 -0.70 -5.32
N ALA A 82 7.98 -0.12 -5.36
CA ALA A 82 8.48 0.81 -4.36
C ALA A 82 8.05 2.23 -4.74
N VAL A 83 7.47 2.95 -3.78
CA VAL A 83 7.09 4.36 -3.97
C VAL A 83 8.36 5.20 -4.11
N GLY A 84 8.49 5.88 -5.24
CA GLY A 84 9.62 6.76 -5.51
C GLY A 84 9.26 8.23 -5.42
N TYR A 85 10.27 9.09 -5.49
CA TYR A 85 10.08 10.54 -5.50
C TYR A 85 9.63 11.03 -6.88
N LEU A 86 10.34 10.61 -7.94
CA LEU A 86 10.04 10.98 -9.33
C LEU A 86 9.15 9.94 -10.03
N ARG A 87 9.47 8.66 -9.83
CA ARG A 87 8.73 7.53 -10.38
C ARG A 87 8.78 6.36 -9.42
N ASP A 88 7.70 5.59 -9.41
CA ASP A 88 7.66 4.33 -8.67
C ASP A 88 8.56 3.30 -9.36
N HIS A 89 9.23 2.47 -8.57
CA HIS A 89 10.20 1.49 -9.06
C HIS A 89 9.63 0.09 -8.95
N LEU A 90 9.64 -0.67 -10.05
CA LEU A 90 9.26 -2.08 -10.03
C LEU A 90 10.27 -2.90 -9.22
N ILE A 91 9.81 -3.49 -8.11
CA ILE A 91 10.60 -4.40 -7.27
C ILE A 91 10.61 -5.79 -7.90
N GLY A 92 9.44 -6.26 -8.29
CA GLY A 92 9.29 -7.61 -8.83
C GLY A 92 7.88 -7.90 -9.31
N THR A 93 7.77 -9.05 -9.94
CA THR A 93 6.56 -9.54 -10.59
C THR A 93 6.26 -10.95 -10.10
N VAL A 94 4.97 -11.26 -10.03
CA VAL A 94 4.46 -12.61 -9.77
C VAL A 94 3.37 -12.88 -10.78
N ARG A 95 3.36 -14.07 -11.36
CA ARG A 95 2.25 -14.57 -12.18
C ARG A 95 1.94 -15.99 -11.73
N PHE A 96 0.68 -16.27 -11.51
CA PHE A 96 0.20 -17.59 -11.13
C PHE A 96 -0.95 -17.97 -12.06
N LEU A 97 -0.93 -19.22 -12.56
CA LEU A 97 -1.92 -19.81 -13.47
C LEU A 97 -3.10 -20.44 -12.73
N VAL A 98 -4.33 -20.06 -13.08
CA VAL A 98 -5.55 -20.42 -12.34
C VAL A 98 -5.72 -21.91 -12.11
N SER A 99 -5.36 -22.71 -13.11
CA SER A 99 -5.31 -24.17 -13.05
C SER A 99 -4.47 -24.73 -11.88
N ASN A 100 -3.44 -24.03 -11.41
CA ASN A 100 -2.50 -24.55 -10.40
C ASN A 100 -2.96 -24.34 -8.96
N PHE A 101 -3.98 -23.52 -8.70
CA PHE A 101 -4.40 -23.13 -7.34
C PHE A 101 -5.87 -23.32 -7.05
N LEU A 102 -6.61 -23.91 -7.97
CA LEU A 102 -7.96 -24.41 -7.69
C LEU A 102 -7.88 -25.90 -7.38
N PRO A 103 -7.53 -26.32 -6.15
CA PRO A 103 -7.78 -27.69 -5.74
C PRO A 103 -9.31 -27.80 -5.64
N THR A 104 -9.93 -28.39 -6.65
CA THR A 104 -11.31 -28.91 -6.62
C THR A 104 -12.34 -27.89 -6.13
N ALA A 105 -13.16 -27.35 -7.03
CA ALA A 105 -14.26 -26.40 -6.77
C ALA A 105 -15.32 -26.83 -5.70
N ALA A 106 -15.09 -27.92 -4.96
CA ALA A 106 -15.93 -28.44 -3.88
C ALA A 106 -15.70 -27.74 -2.52
N GLU A 107 -14.56 -27.10 -2.27
CA GLU A 107 -14.28 -26.48 -0.97
C GLU A 107 -14.43 -24.95 -1.03
N LYS A 108 -15.39 -24.40 -0.28
CA LYS A 108 -15.60 -22.94 -0.10
C LYS A 108 -14.52 -22.27 0.76
N VAL A 109 -13.30 -22.82 0.76
CA VAL A 109 -12.18 -22.40 1.59
C VAL A 109 -11.12 -21.77 0.69
N PRO A 110 -10.61 -20.57 1.02
CA PRO A 110 -9.57 -19.96 0.22
C PRO A 110 -8.25 -20.73 0.34
N SER A 111 -7.64 -21.00 -0.81
CA SER A 111 -6.31 -21.59 -0.91
C SER A 111 -5.25 -20.54 -0.57
N LEU A 112 -4.42 -20.83 0.43
CA LEU A 112 -3.30 -19.99 0.82
C LEU A 112 -2.05 -20.40 0.05
N VAL A 113 -1.46 -19.43 -0.67
CA VAL A 113 -0.34 -19.68 -1.57
C VAL A 113 0.81 -18.72 -1.27
N ALA A 114 2.02 -19.26 -1.25
CA ALA A 114 3.28 -18.53 -1.16
C ALA A 114 4.00 -18.60 -2.51
N LEU A 115 4.18 -17.47 -3.17
CA LEU A 115 4.72 -17.37 -4.52
C LEU A 115 6.07 -16.65 -4.53
N GLN A 116 7.04 -17.16 -5.29
CA GLN A 116 8.34 -16.50 -5.43
C GLN A 116 8.23 -15.25 -6.29
N ILE A 117 8.85 -14.16 -5.84
CA ILE A 117 8.83 -12.89 -6.55
C ILE A 117 10.00 -12.86 -7.55
N ARG A 118 9.69 -12.64 -8.83
CA ARG A 118 10.68 -12.53 -9.91
C ARG A 118 11.07 -11.07 -10.12
N ARG A 119 12.34 -10.75 -9.90
CA ARG A 119 12.87 -9.41 -10.18
C ARG A 119 12.97 -9.14 -11.69
N PRO A 120 13.05 -7.86 -12.11
CA PRO A 120 13.37 -7.49 -13.48
C PRO A 120 14.68 -8.10 -14.00
N SER A 121 15.63 -8.39 -13.09
CA SER A 121 16.88 -9.10 -13.42
C SER A 121 16.70 -10.59 -13.71
N GLY A 122 15.47 -11.12 -13.67
CA GLY A 122 15.16 -12.54 -13.84
C GLY A 122 15.32 -13.41 -12.59
N LYS A 123 16.18 -13.01 -11.64
CA LYS A 123 16.39 -13.72 -10.37
C LYS A 123 15.14 -13.69 -9.49
N PHE A 124 14.85 -14.82 -8.84
CA PHE A 124 13.84 -14.90 -7.79
C PHE A 124 14.38 -14.36 -6.48
N HIS A 125 13.59 -13.52 -5.81
CA HIS A 125 13.93 -12.96 -4.52
C HIS A 125 12.70 -12.49 -3.76
N GLY A 126 12.53 -12.99 -2.54
CA GLY A 126 11.37 -12.71 -1.71
C GLY A 126 10.18 -13.61 -2.04
N VAL A 127 9.17 -13.54 -1.17
CA VAL A 127 7.97 -14.38 -1.23
C VAL A 127 6.74 -13.48 -1.09
N LEU A 128 5.72 -13.74 -1.90
CA LEU A 128 4.41 -13.12 -1.84
C LEU A 128 3.42 -14.12 -1.26
N ASN A 129 2.74 -13.75 -0.17
CA ASN A 129 1.69 -14.54 0.45
C ASN A 129 0.33 -14.00 0.01
N LEU A 130 -0.52 -14.86 -0.53
CA LEU A 130 -1.88 -14.51 -0.94
C LEU A 130 -2.87 -15.64 -0.64
N ALA A 131 -4.15 -15.29 -0.60
CA ALA A 131 -5.24 -16.26 -0.62
C ALA A 131 -6.03 -16.12 -1.92
N ALA A 132 -6.52 -17.22 -2.48
CA ALA A 132 -7.35 -17.21 -3.67
C ALA A 132 -8.52 -18.20 -3.54
N MET A 133 -9.68 -17.84 -4.08
CA MET A 133 -10.82 -18.74 -4.24
C MET A 133 -11.67 -18.36 -5.44
N VAL A 134 -12.43 -19.33 -5.94
CA VAL A 134 -13.45 -19.12 -6.97
C VAL A 134 -14.82 -19.31 -6.35
N ILE A 135 -15.73 -18.39 -6.66
CA ILE A 135 -17.12 -18.40 -6.21
C ILE A 135 -17.99 -18.36 -7.47
N ASP A 136 -19.02 -19.19 -7.52
CA ASP A 136 -20.03 -19.11 -8.58
C ASP A 136 -20.80 -17.77 -8.41
N ALA A 137 -20.96 -17.02 -9.51
CA ALA A 137 -21.70 -15.77 -9.48
C ALA A 137 -23.17 -15.95 -9.05
N SER A 138 -23.74 -17.15 -9.21
CA SER A 138 -25.09 -17.49 -8.74
C SER A 138 -25.23 -17.43 -7.21
N GLU A 139 -24.13 -17.62 -6.47
CA GLU A 139 -24.12 -17.54 -5.00
C GLU A 139 -24.05 -16.09 -4.48
N LEU A 140 -23.85 -15.11 -5.36
CA LEU A 140 -23.69 -13.72 -4.98
C LEU A 140 -25.00 -12.93 -5.14
N PRO A 141 -25.20 -11.88 -4.31
CA PRO A 141 -26.37 -11.03 -4.44
C PRO A 141 -26.47 -10.39 -5.83
N PRO A 142 -27.70 -10.21 -6.37
CA PRO A 142 -27.90 -9.47 -7.60
C PRO A 142 -27.23 -8.09 -7.55
N GLY A 143 -26.50 -7.73 -8.61
CA GLY A 143 -25.79 -6.45 -8.67
C GLY A 143 -24.53 -6.36 -7.80
N PHE A 144 -24.01 -7.49 -7.29
CA PHE A 144 -22.74 -7.54 -6.55
C PHE A 144 -21.60 -6.84 -7.30
N PHE A 145 -21.36 -7.18 -8.57
CA PHE A 145 -20.29 -6.57 -9.37
C PHE A 145 -20.48 -5.06 -9.58
N LYS A 146 -21.73 -4.61 -9.76
CA LYS A 146 -22.05 -3.17 -9.85
C LYS A 146 -21.66 -2.45 -8.56
N SER A 147 -22.01 -3.04 -7.41
CA SER A 147 -21.71 -2.50 -6.08
C SER A 147 -20.21 -2.46 -5.80
N VAL A 148 -19.46 -3.51 -6.17
CA VAL A 148 -18.00 -3.56 -6.04
C VAL A 148 -17.36 -2.46 -6.89
N ARG A 149 -17.72 -2.38 -8.17
CA ARG A 149 -17.17 -1.40 -9.11
C ARG A 149 -17.46 0.04 -8.69
N GLU A 150 -18.65 0.31 -8.15
CA GLU A 150 -19.03 1.62 -7.64
C GLU A 150 -18.20 2.02 -6.41
N LYS A 151 -18.04 1.12 -5.44
CA LYS A 151 -17.20 1.35 -4.24
C LYS A 151 -15.73 1.60 -4.63
N GLU A 152 -15.20 0.87 -5.61
CA GLU A 152 -13.85 1.11 -6.13
C GLU A 152 -13.73 2.46 -6.85
N ALA A 153 -14.73 2.83 -7.65
CA ALA A 153 -14.76 4.13 -8.32
C ALA A 153 -14.84 5.28 -7.30
N GLU A 154 -15.66 5.14 -6.27
CA GLU A 154 -15.80 6.10 -5.18
C GLU A 154 -14.48 6.25 -4.38
N SER A 155 -13.85 5.12 -4.01
CA SER A 155 -12.54 5.13 -3.37
C SER A 155 -11.49 5.88 -4.20
N ARG A 156 -11.46 5.64 -5.52
CA ARG A 156 -10.61 6.36 -6.46
C ARG A 156 -10.93 7.86 -6.51
N ARG A 157 -12.22 8.25 -6.53
CA ARG A 157 -12.66 9.65 -6.50
C ARG A 157 -12.24 10.35 -5.19
N ARG A 158 -12.44 9.69 -4.05
CA ARG A 158 -12.05 10.21 -2.73
C ARG A 158 -10.54 10.44 -2.62
N SER A 159 -9.74 9.50 -3.13
CA SER A 159 -8.28 9.65 -3.19
C SER A 159 -7.84 10.84 -4.06
N ARG A 160 -8.47 11.05 -5.21
CA ARG A 160 -8.20 12.21 -6.09
C ARG A 160 -8.55 13.53 -5.40
N ARG A 161 -9.69 13.62 -4.71
CA ARG A 161 -10.10 14.83 -3.96
C ARG A 161 -9.08 15.20 -2.89
N MET A 162 -8.60 14.22 -2.12
CA MET A 162 -7.58 14.44 -1.08
C MET A 162 -6.23 14.92 -1.66
N LYS A 163 -5.80 14.39 -2.81
CA LYS A 163 -4.59 14.88 -3.49
C LYS A 163 -4.73 16.32 -3.98
N LYS A 164 -5.90 16.68 -4.54
CA LYS A 164 -6.20 18.05 -4.99
C LYS A 164 -6.18 19.03 -3.82
N SER A 165 -6.78 18.68 -2.68
CA SER A 165 -6.74 19.50 -1.47
C SER A 165 -5.31 19.71 -0.95
N ARG A 166 -4.47 18.67 -0.94
CA ARG A 166 -3.05 18.82 -0.55
C ARG A 166 -2.27 19.71 -1.51
N SER A 167 -2.52 19.61 -2.81
CA SER A 167 -1.89 20.50 -3.80
C SER A 167 -2.34 21.95 -3.63
N ALA A 168 -3.63 22.18 -3.31
CA ALA A 168 -4.14 23.54 -3.06
C ALA A 168 -3.49 24.17 -1.82
N VAL A 169 -3.30 23.40 -0.74
CA VAL A 169 -2.60 23.88 0.47
C VAL A 169 -1.13 24.20 0.18
N VAL A 170 -0.42 23.35 -0.58
CA VAL A 170 0.99 23.58 -0.96
C VAL A 170 1.14 24.79 -1.91
N LEU A 171 0.15 25.05 -2.78
CA LEU A 171 0.13 26.28 -3.60
C LEU A 171 -0.12 27.54 -2.77
N SER A 172 -0.91 27.45 -1.69
CA SER A 172 -1.12 28.57 -0.77
C SER A 172 0.08 28.83 0.14
N GLU A 173 0.87 27.81 0.51
CA GLU A 173 2.09 27.97 1.33
C GLU A 173 3.30 28.52 0.54
N ASN A 174 3.35 28.31 -0.77
CA ASN A 174 4.46 28.81 -1.61
C ASN A 174 4.21 30.21 -2.19
N GLY A 175 3.15 30.90 -1.74
CA GLY A 175 2.69 32.19 -2.27
C GLY A 175 3.07 33.44 -1.47
N LEU A 176 4.04 33.38 -0.55
CA LEU A 176 4.47 34.55 0.22
C LEU A 176 5.99 34.76 0.15
N ALA A 177 6.41 35.62 -0.77
CA ALA A 177 7.67 36.33 -0.73
C ALA A 177 7.44 37.79 -1.20
N ASP A 178 7.85 38.74 -0.35
CA ASP A 178 8.04 40.21 -0.52
C ASP A 178 6.80 41.08 -0.81
N ASP A 179 6.63 42.32 -0.33
CA ASP A 179 7.50 43.32 0.33
C ASP A 179 6.60 44.28 1.17
N GLY A 180 7.20 45.09 2.05
CA GLY A 180 6.60 45.74 3.23
C GLY A 180 5.65 46.94 3.05
N GLY A 181 5.20 47.44 4.21
CA GLY A 181 4.44 48.70 4.36
C GLY A 181 3.24 48.56 5.30
N GLY A 182 3.40 48.98 6.56
CA GLY A 182 2.45 48.74 7.63
C GLY A 182 1.13 49.53 7.58
N SER A 183 0.14 49.05 8.33
CA SER A 183 -0.76 49.86 9.15
C SER A 183 -1.69 48.93 9.92
N SER A 184 -1.90 49.27 11.18
CA SER A 184 -2.84 48.68 12.13
C SER A 184 -4.27 48.56 11.57
N LYS A 185 -4.97 47.50 11.99
CA LYS A 185 -6.27 47.58 12.70
C LYS A 185 -6.75 46.18 13.10
N GLU A 186 -6.80 46.00 14.41
CA GLU A 186 -7.75 45.12 15.09
C GLU A 186 -9.18 45.31 14.54
N ASN A 187 -9.89 44.22 14.26
CA ASN A 187 -11.21 43.96 14.85
C ASN A 187 -11.71 42.56 14.47
N SER A 188 -12.04 41.79 15.52
CA SER A 188 -13.22 40.94 15.70
C SER A 188 -13.92 40.32 14.49
N LEU A 189 -14.19 39.01 14.58
CA LEU A 189 -15.52 38.50 14.98
C LEU A 189 -15.52 36.97 14.99
N SER A 190 -15.53 36.42 16.19
CA SER A 190 -15.99 35.06 16.46
C SER A 190 -17.53 35.03 16.39
N GLY A 191 -18.09 34.36 15.38
CA GLY A 191 -19.50 33.91 15.34
C GLY A 191 -19.48 32.40 15.17
N SER A 192 -19.81 31.63 16.23
CA SER A 192 -21.13 31.02 16.47
C SER A 192 -21.55 30.10 15.31
N VAL A 193 -21.90 28.83 15.53
CA VAL A 193 -23.04 28.37 16.32
C VAL A 193 -22.92 26.88 16.64
N ASN A 194 -23.34 26.50 17.85
CA ASN A 194 -23.71 25.13 18.20
C ASN A 194 -25.08 24.84 17.59
N PHE A 195 -25.24 23.66 16.99
CA PHE A 195 -26.54 23.02 16.84
C PHE A 195 -26.47 21.67 17.54
N SER A 196 -27.15 21.58 18.67
CA SER A 196 -27.70 20.32 19.15
C SER A 196 -28.84 19.94 18.21
N ASP A 197 -28.88 18.70 17.76
CA ASP A 197 -30.11 18.06 17.34
C ASP A 197 -30.19 16.68 17.98
N ASP A 198 -31.33 16.46 18.63
CA ASP A 198 -31.77 15.24 19.28
C ASP A 198 -32.72 14.54 18.31
N GLY A 199 -32.43 13.29 17.98
CA GLY A 199 -33.15 12.55 16.96
C GLY A 199 -32.87 11.08 17.08
N THR A 200 -33.66 10.43 17.92
CA THR A 200 -33.76 8.98 18.06
C THR A 200 -34.13 8.35 16.73
N ASP A 201 -33.45 7.27 16.35
CA ASP A 201 -34.12 6.11 15.75
C ASP A 201 -33.28 4.86 15.98
N SER A 202 -33.83 3.97 16.79
CA SER A 202 -33.34 2.60 16.94
C SER A 202 -33.85 1.78 15.77
N THR A 203 -32.95 1.23 14.97
CA THR A 203 -33.23 -0.01 14.24
C THR A 203 -32.14 -1.02 14.57
N ALA A 204 -32.54 -1.99 15.38
CA ALA A 204 -31.78 -3.20 15.61
C ALA A 204 -31.62 -3.96 14.28
N SER A 205 -30.39 -4.30 13.92
CA SER A 205 -30.12 -5.48 13.13
C SER A 205 -28.88 -6.17 13.69
N SER A 206 -29.02 -7.48 13.82
CA SER A 206 -28.26 -8.41 14.64
C SER A 206 -26.76 -8.43 14.35
N PRO A 207 -25.88 -8.63 15.35
CA PRO A 207 -24.49 -8.98 15.09
C PRO A 207 -24.39 -10.46 14.70
N MET A 208 -23.86 -10.74 13.51
CA MET A 208 -23.35 -12.07 13.15
C MET A 208 -22.20 -12.47 14.09
N PRO A 209 -22.15 -13.72 14.60
CA PRO A 209 -21.05 -14.18 15.44
C PRO A 209 -19.89 -14.68 14.57
N SER A 210 -18.68 -14.14 14.74
CA SER A 210 -17.46 -14.82 14.29
C SER A 210 -16.21 -14.33 15.07
N PRO A 211 -15.16 -15.16 15.20
CA PRO A 211 -14.07 -15.01 16.19
C PRO A 211 -13.05 -13.90 15.88
N LEU A 212 -13.34 -12.98 14.96
CA LEU A 212 -12.36 -12.06 14.39
C LEU A 212 -12.25 -10.70 15.11
N ARG A 213 -13.01 -10.47 16.18
CA ARG A 213 -12.93 -9.20 16.92
C ARG A 213 -11.66 -9.06 17.75
N ASP A 214 -11.02 -10.16 18.13
CA ASP A 214 -9.94 -10.12 19.13
C ASP A 214 -8.58 -9.65 18.58
N TRP A 215 -8.34 -9.69 17.26
CA TRP A 215 -7.06 -9.27 16.69
C TRP A 215 -6.92 -7.74 16.51
N ASN A 216 -8.04 -7.03 16.36
CA ASN A 216 -8.03 -5.56 16.24
C ASN A 216 -7.75 -4.88 17.59
N ALA A 217 -8.00 -5.56 18.72
CA ALA A 217 -7.72 -5.04 20.06
C ALA A 217 -6.21 -4.98 20.37
N VAL A 218 -5.43 -5.97 19.88
CA VAL A 218 -3.96 -6.05 20.12
C VAL A 218 -3.19 -4.90 19.44
N ARG A 219 -3.74 -4.33 18.36
CA ARG A 219 -3.13 -3.18 17.68
C ARG A 219 -3.27 -1.86 18.46
N ASN A 220 -4.29 -1.74 19.32
CA ASN A 220 -4.63 -0.50 20.01
C ASN A 220 -3.97 -0.36 21.39
N THR A 221 -3.30 -1.39 21.91
CA THR A 221 -2.61 -1.34 23.21
C THR A 221 -1.09 -1.14 23.11
N ALA A 222 -0.51 -1.23 21.92
CA ALA A 222 0.93 -0.99 21.68
C ALA A 222 1.31 0.50 21.47
N GLY A 223 0.36 1.42 21.65
CA GLY A 223 0.52 2.85 21.35
C GLY A 223 0.63 3.80 22.56
N LYS A 224 0.83 3.30 23.78
CA LYS A 224 1.07 4.16 24.97
C LYS A 224 2.47 3.95 25.51
N LYS A 225 3.44 4.71 24.97
CA LYS A 225 4.67 5.07 25.69
C LYS A 225 4.81 6.59 25.69
N ASN A 226 4.49 7.12 26.88
CA ASN A 226 4.90 8.34 27.54
C ASN A 226 5.48 9.48 26.69
N HIS A 227 4.73 10.58 26.73
CA HIS A 227 5.12 11.94 26.38
C HIS A 227 6.22 12.42 27.35
N VAL A 228 7.46 12.50 26.89
CA VAL A 228 8.50 13.30 27.56
C VAL A 228 8.80 14.49 26.67
N ARG A 229 8.40 15.65 27.19
CA ARG A 229 8.56 17.00 26.65
C ARG A 229 10.06 17.31 26.53
N TRP A 230 10.51 17.68 25.34
CA TRP A 230 11.77 18.43 25.20
C TRP A 230 11.46 19.75 24.53
N SER A 231 11.70 20.83 25.27
CA SER A 231 11.47 22.21 24.86
C SER A 231 12.56 22.62 23.88
N SER A 232 12.14 23.32 22.84
CA SER A 232 12.96 24.08 21.90
C SER A 232 13.77 25.15 22.63
N ASP A 233 15.03 25.34 22.23
CA ASP A 233 15.61 26.68 22.10
C ASP A 233 16.78 26.70 21.10
N GLY A 234 16.61 27.55 20.08
CA GLY A 234 17.61 28.54 19.66
C GLY A 234 18.95 28.09 19.06
N GLY A 235 19.03 28.21 17.73
CA GLY A 235 20.16 28.90 17.09
C GLY A 235 21.32 28.06 16.56
N GLY A 236 21.88 28.53 15.44
CA GLY A 236 23.25 28.16 15.04
C GLY A 236 23.37 27.37 13.73
N MET A 237 23.23 28.08 12.62
CA MET A 237 23.82 27.69 11.34
C MET A 237 25.35 27.68 11.51
N MET A 238 26.05 26.58 11.24
CA MET A 238 27.44 26.63 10.77
C MET A 238 27.90 25.33 10.11
N CYS A 239 28.47 25.54 8.93
CA CYS A 239 29.17 24.61 8.06
C CYS A 239 30.50 24.17 8.69
N CYS A 240 30.83 22.88 8.65
CA CYS A 240 32.22 22.41 8.73
C CYS A 240 32.42 21.22 7.77
N PHE A 241 32.94 21.53 6.59
CA PHE A 241 33.74 20.60 5.81
C PHE A 241 34.93 20.14 6.64
N LEU A 242 35.13 18.82 6.77
CA LEU A 242 36.42 18.25 7.12
C LEU A 242 36.85 17.31 6.00
N MET A 243 37.84 17.75 5.24
CA MET A 243 38.66 16.91 4.37
C MET A 243 40.11 16.95 4.85
N LYS A 244 40.76 15.78 4.76
CA LYS A 244 42.21 15.48 4.78
C LYS A 244 42.89 15.58 6.15
N SER A 245 43.88 14.76 6.53
CA SER A 245 44.76 13.77 5.87
C SER A 245 45.45 12.99 7.00
N SER A 246 45.84 11.72 6.90
CA SER A 246 47.07 11.26 6.22
C SER A 246 47.15 9.73 6.34
N GLY A 247 47.27 9.02 5.22
CA GLY A 247 47.62 7.60 5.20
C GLY A 247 49.14 7.46 5.06
N MET A 248 49.78 6.80 6.02
CA MET A 248 51.20 6.45 5.95
C MET A 248 51.45 5.40 4.86
N LEU A 249 52.54 5.60 4.12
CA LEU A 249 53.12 4.71 3.13
C LEU A 249 53.63 3.39 3.75
N PRO A 250 53.71 2.29 2.98
CA PRO A 250 54.26 1.01 3.43
C PRO A 250 55.80 0.98 3.28
N PRO A 251 56.54 0.19 4.09
CA PRO A 251 57.97 0.02 3.90
C PRO A 251 58.31 -0.93 2.75
N ARG A 252 59.44 -0.61 2.11
CA ARG A 252 60.03 -1.21 0.90
C ARG A 252 60.63 -2.60 1.16
N LYS A 253 60.72 -3.37 0.07
CA LYS A 253 61.57 -4.56 -0.10
C LYS A 253 63.05 -4.15 -0.10
N GLU A 254 63.89 -4.91 0.60
CA GLU A 254 65.32 -4.98 0.35
C GLU A 254 65.67 -6.36 -0.21
N THR A 255 66.28 -6.36 -1.39
CA THR A 255 67.11 -7.42 -1.94
C THR A 255 68.52 -7.29 -1.36
N MET A 256 69.12 -8.39 -0.92
CA MET A 256 70.57 -8.53 -0.81
C MET A 256 70.97 -9.79 -1.57
N ASP A 257 71.74 -9.57 -2.64
CA ASP A 257 72.59 -10.57 -3.27
C ASP A 257 73.80 -10.84 -2.35
N GLY A 258 74.22 -12.10 -2.30
CA GLY A 258 75.36 -12.61 -1.55
C GLY A 258 75.28 -14.12 -1.39
#